data_AF-A0AA51I504-F1
#
_entry.id   AF-A0AA51I504-F1
#
_cell.length_a   1.000
_cell.length_b   1.000
_cell.length_c   1.000
_cell.angle_alpha   90.00
_cell.angle_beta   90.00
_cell.angle_gamma   90.00
#
_symmetry.space_group_name_H-M   'P 1'
#
loop_
_entity.id
_entity.type
_entity.pdbx_description
1 polymer ?
#
loop_
_entity_poly.entity_id
_entity_poly.type
_entity_poly.pdbx_seq_one_letter_code
_entity_poly.pdbx_strand_id
1 'polypeptide(L)'
;MSLQWTIVASFLYAEIAVVLLLTLPIASPSRWQKFFRSKFLAYISAQATIYFLVLIGVLVLCLLDAIREMQKYSNVESSDHQHLDAEMQGNMRLFRAQRNFYISGFALFLLIVIRRLVQMISQLATLLAQAEANFRQAQSASVAAKTLLQQQGNDDVKSKKELEDLKSQISTLERELSKERKDKEAVKSQAESLNKEYDRLAEEHSKLQKKITVGGGDKK
;
A
#
# COMPACT_ATOMS: atom_id res chain seq x y z
N MET A 1 6.00 45.16 -36.17
CA MET A 1 7.01 44.25 -35.57
C MET A 1 7.42 43.24 -36.62
N SER A 2 8.67 42.76 -36.63
CA SER A 2 9.05 41.66 -37.55
C SER A 2 8.18 40.42 -37.30
N LEU A 3 7.89 39.66 -38.34
CA LEU A 3 7.10 38.41 -38.27
C LEU A 3 7.66 37.42 -37.23
N GLN A 4 8.99 37.37 -37.08
CA GLN A 4 9.64 36.55 -36.06
C GLN A 4 9.15 36.89 -34.65
N TRP A 5 9.16 38.18 -34.28
CA TRP A 5 8.78 38.62 -32.93
C TRP A 5 7.28 38.50 -32.65
N THR A 6 6.43 38.58 -33.68
CA THR A 6 5.00 38.27 -33.53
C THR A 6 4.76 36.79 -33.27
N ILE A 7 5.54 35.89 -33.90
CA ILE A 7 5.45 34.45 -33.63
C ILE A 7 5.89 34.15 -32.21
N VAL A 8 7.04 34.67 -31.75
CA VAL A 8 7.52 34.45 -30.37
C VAL A 8 6.54 35.04 -29.35
N ALA A 9 5.96 36.21 -29.61
CA ALA A 9 4.93 36.79 -28.72
C ALA A 9 3.65 35.94 -28.68
N SER A 10 3.19 35.42 -29.83
CA SER A 10 2.03 34.53 -29.88
C SER A 10 2.27 33.24 -29.10
N PHE A 11 3.49 32.70 -29.19
CA PHE A 11 3.92 31.54 -28.44
C PHE A 11 3.91 31.82 -26.93
N LEU A 12 4.47 32.95 -26.49
CA LEU A 12 4.41 33.39 -25.09
C LEU A 12 2.98 33.50 -24.56
N TYR A 13 2.06 34.07 -25.33
CA TYR A 13 0.66 34.17 -24.91
C TYR A 13 -0.01 32.81 -24.78
N ALA A 14 0.30 31.87 -25.68
CA ALA A 14 -0.16 30.49 -25.56
C ALA A 14 0.40 29.82 -24.30
N GLU A 15 1.68 30.04 -23.97
CA GLU A 15 2.30 29.53 -22.75
C GLU A 15 1.63 30.07 -21.49
N ILE A 16 1.39 31.38 -21.42
CA ILE A 16 0.68 32.01 -20.30
C ILE A 16 -0.71 31.39 -20.13
N ALA A 17 -1.46 31.22 -21.22
CA ALA A 17 -2.77 30.59 -21.19
C ALA A 17 -2.70 29.14 -20.67
N VAL A 18 -1.71 28.35 -21.12
CA VAL A 18 -1.50 26.98 -20.66
C VAL A 18 -1.12 26.94 -19.18
N VAL A 19 -0.23 27.81 -18.70
CA VAL A 19 0.14 27.87 -17.28
C VAL A 19 -1.07 28.25 -16.43
N LEU A 20 -1.85 29.27 -16.81
CA LEU A 20 -3.07 29.64 -16.10
C LEU A 20 -4.07 28.48 -16.05
N LEU A 21 -4.28 27.81 -17.17
CA LEU A 21 -5.16 26.64 -17.27
C LEU A 21 -4.71 25.48 -16.36
N LEU A 22 -3.40 25.22 -16.27
CA LEU A 22 -2.83 24.12 -15.48
C LEU A 22 -2.72 24.45 -13.99
N THR A 23 -2.57 25.73 -13.62
CA THR A 23 -2.45 26.18 -12.22
C THR A 23 -3.81 26.35 -11.55
N LEU A 24 -4.85 26.70 -12.30
CA LEU A 24 -6.20 26.83 -11.74
C LEU A 24 -6.78 25.45 -11.37
N PRO A 25 -7.53 25.35 -10.26
CA PRO A 25 -8.14 24.09 -9.79
C PRO A 25 -9.37 23.67 -10.63
N ILE A 26 -9.38 23.92 -11.93
CA ILE A 26 -10.50 23.63 -12.84
C ILE A 26 -10.64 22.12 -13.09
N ALA A 27 -9.52 21.41 -13.18
CA ALA A 27 -9.49 19.99 -13.50
C ALA A 27 -8.62 19.18 -12.54
N SER A 28 -9.13 18.02 -12.13
CA SER A 28 -8.41 17.09 -11.25
C SER A 28 -7.17 16.53 -11.97
N PRO A 29 -6.09 16.20 -11.24
CA PRO A 29 -4.89 15.60 -11.83
C PRO A 29 -5.17 14.36 -12.67
N SER A 30 -6.18 13.56 -12.28
CA SER A 30 -6.63 12.38 -13.03
C SER A 30 -7.24 12.71 -14.40
N ARG A 31 -7.95 13.83 -14.54
CA ARG A 31 -8.51 14.30 -15.82
C ARG A 31 -7.40 14.79 -16.75
N TRP A 32 -6.48 15.58 -16.21
CA TRP A 32 -5.27 16.01 -16.92
C TRP A 32 -4.42 14.83 -17.39
N GLN A 33 -4.24 13.82 -16.54
CA GLN A 33 -3.48 12.62 -16.89
C GLN A 33 -4.12 11.85 -18.04
N LYS A 34 -5.45 11.71 -18.07
CA LYS A 34 -6.16 11.08 -19.20
C LYS A 34 -5.98 11.88 -20.49
N PHE A 35 -6.01 13.21 -20.40
CA PHE A 35 -5.74 14.08 -21.54
C PHE A 35 -4.29 13.92 -22.05
N PHE A 36 -3.29 14.04 -21.17
CA PHE A 36 -1.88 13.89 -21.49
C PHE A 36 -1.49 12.49 -22.00
N ARG A 37 -2.19 11.43 -21.56
CA ARG A 37 -1.99 10.05 -22.01
C ARG A 37 -2.83 9.67 -23.24
N SER A 38 -3.62 10.58 -23.80
CA SER A 38 -4.39 10.30 -25.02
C SER A 38 -3.47 9.90 -26.18
N LYS A 39 -3.95 9.04 -27.10
CA LYS A 39 -3.12 8.48 -28.19
C LYS A 39 -2.44 9.56 -29.04
N PHE A 40 -3.08 10.71 -29.18
CA PHE A 40 -2.54 11.89 -29.86
C PHE A 40 -1.34 12.49 -29.10
N LEU A 41 -1.48 12.72 -27.80
CA LEU A 41 -0.41 13.28 -26.96
C LEU A 41 0.71 12.26 -26.67
N ALA A 42 0.42 10.96 -26.69
CA ALA A 42 1.42 9.91 -26.57
C ALA A 42 2.38 9.86 -27.78
N TYR A 43 1.87 10.11 -29.00
CA TYR A 43 2.70 10.22 -30.19
C TYR A 43 3.61 11.47 -30.13
N ILE A 44 3.05 12.60 -29.67
CA ILE A 44 3.80 13.83 -29.47
C ILE A 44 4.86 13.67 -28.37
N SER A 45 4.54 12.97 -27.27
CA SER A 45 5.44 12.84 -26.11
C SER A 45 6.69 12.00 -26.40
N ALA A 46 6.60 11.02 -27.32
CA ALA A 46 7.76 10.21 -27.73
C ALA A 46 8.88 11.07 -28.33
N GLN A 47 8.52 12.09 -29.11
CA GLN A 47 9.47 13.02 -29.74
C GLN A 47 9.54 14.38 -29.03
N ALA A 48 8.73 14.61 -27.99
CA ALA A 48 8.62 15.89 -27.29
C ALA A 48 9.95 16.36 -26.71
N THR A 49 10.82 15.45 -26.27
CA THR A 49 12.15 15.83 -25.75
C THR A 49 13.01 16.52 -26.82
N ILE A 50 12.98 16.02 -28.06
CA ILE A 50 13.74 16.60 -29.18
C ILE A 50 13.12 17.93 -29.60
N TYR A 51 11.80 17.99 -29.79
CA TYR A 51 11.11 19.23 -30.12
C TYR A 51 11.32 20.31 -29.05
N PHE A 52 11.29 19.94 -27.78
CA PHE A 52 11.54 20.84 -26.66
C PHE A 52 12.97 21.38 -26.67
N LEU A 53 13.97 20.54 -26.93
CA LEU A 53 15.37 20.97 -27.01
C LEU A 53 15.61 21.92 -28.18
N VAL A 54 15.04 21.60 -29.35
CA VAL A 54 15.10 22.50 -30.52
C VAL A 54 14.42 23.83 -30.23
N LEU A 55 13.24 23.81 -29.61
CA LEU A 55 12.49 25.00 -29.25
C LEU A 55 13.24 25.88 -28.25
N ILE A 56 13.88 25.28 -27.24
CA ILE A 56 14.80 26.00 -26.34
C ILE A 56 15.93 26.62 -27.15
N GLY A 57 16.57 25.86 -28.05
CA GLY A 57 17.64 26.39 -28.90
C GLY A 57 17.20 27.63 -29.68
N VAL A 58 16.03 27.59 -30.30
CA VAL A 58 15.46 28.74 -31.04
C VAL A 58 15.18 29.93 -30.13
N LEU A 59 14.61 29.71 -28.94
CA LEU A 59 14.33 30.78 -27.97
C LEU A 59 15.62 31.40 -27.41
N VAL A 60 16.65 30.58 -27.16
CA VAL A 60 17.98 31.05 -26.73
C VAL A 60 18.61 31.90 -27.83
N LEU A 61 18.56 31.48 -29.10
CA LEU A 61 19.06 32.28 -30.21
C LEU A 61 18.32 33.62 -30.32
N CYS A 62 16.99 33.63 -30.20
CA CYS A 62 16.22 34.87 -30.16
C CYS A 62 16.59 35.76 -28.97
N LEU A 63 16.86 35.17 -27.79
CA LEU A 63 17.31 35.90 -26.61
C LEU A 63 18.68 36.54 -26.84
N LEU A 64 19.63 35.78 -27.40
CA LEU A 64 20.97 36.28 -27.74
C LEU A 64 20.91 37.39 -28.80
N ASP A 65 20.05 37.24 -29.81
CA ASP A 65 19.83 38.29 -30.81
C ASP A 65 19.29 39.57 -30.17
N ALA A 66 18.32 39.46 -29.24
CA ALA A 66 17.79 40.62 -28.52
C ALA A 66 18.84 41.27 -27.59
N ILE A 67 19.69 40.48 -26.92
CA ILE A 67 20.81 40.99 -26.11
C ILE A 67 21.80 41.74 -27.01
N ARG A 68 22.16 41.14 -28.15
CA ARG A 68 23.08 41.75 -29.11
C ARG A 68 22.54 43.06 -29.66
N GLU A 69 21.25 43.10 -30.04
CA GLU A 69 20.60 44.34 -30.47
C GLU A 69 20.58 45.39 -29.34
N MET A 70 20.29 44.99 -28.10
CA MET A 70 20.27 45.90 -26.96
C MET A 70 21.65 46.52 -26.71
N GLN A 71 22.71 45.71 -26.72
CA GLN A 71 24.08 46.20 -26.59
C GLN A 71 24.50 47.10 -27.75
N LYS A 72 24.14 46.72 -28.99
CA LYS A 72 24.46 47.49 -30.20
C LYS A 72 23.83 48.89 -30.18
N TYR A 73 22.59 49.01 -29.72
CA TYR A 73 21.86 50.29 -29.69
C TYR A 73 22.02 51.05 -28.37
N SER A 74 22.68 50.49 -27.34
CA SER A 74 22.94 51.15 -26.06
C SER A 74 24.19 52.04 -26.06
N ASN A 75 25.17 51.79 -26.95
CA ASN A 75 26.47 52.47 -26.96
C ASN A 75 26.67 53.37 -28.19
N VAL A 76 25.60 53.78 -28.87
CA VAL A 76 25.72 54.69 -30.02
C VAL A 76 26.02 56.10 -29.49
N GLU A 77 27.31 56.45 -29.46
CA GLU A 77 27.82 57.75 -29.02
C GLU A 77 27.49 58.82 -30.07
N SER A 78 26.89 59.91 -29.59
CA SER A 78 26.33 61.02 -30.38
C SER A 78 27.43 61.79 -31.10
N SER A 79 27.40 61.79 -32.44
CA SER A 79 28.21 62.69 -33.26
C SER A 79 27.34 63.78 -33.89
N ASP A 80 27.93 64.97 -33.98
CA ASP A 80 27.30 66.29 -34.04
C ASP A 80 26.13 66.51 -35.03
N HIS A 81 25.13 67.25 -34.55
CA HIS A 81 24.16 68.07 -35.28
C HIS A 81 23.13 67.46 -36.29
N GLN A 82 23.10 66.15 -36.54
CA GLN A 82 21.90 65.44 -37.10
C GLN A 82 21.04 64.76 -35.99
N HIS A 83 21.14 65.32 -34.79
CA HIS A 83 21.09 64.68 -33.48
C HIS A 83 19.73 64.08 -33.09
N LEU A 84 18.63 64.83 -33.16
CA LEU A 84 17.37 64.36 -32.56
C LEU A 84 16.71 63.18 -33.30
N ASP A 85 16.64 63.21 -34.63
CA ASP A 85 15.98 62.13 -35.37
C ASP A 85 16.77 60.82 -35.34
N ALA A 86 18.10 60.90 -35.38
CA ALA A 86 18.98 59.73 -35.29
C ALA A 86 18.98 59.12 -33.87
N GLU A 87 19.03 59.96 -32.82
CA GLU A 87 18.91 59.51 -31.43
C GLU A 87 17.51 58.94 -31.14
N MET A 88 16.45 59.59 -31.62
CA MET A 88 15.08 59.11 -31.45
C MET A 88 14.88 57.74 -32.14
N GLN A 89 15.45 57.54 -33.33
CA GLN A 89 15.44 56.24 -34.00
C GLN A 89 16.29 55.19 -33.27
N GLY A 90 17.43 55.57 -32.70
CA GLY A 90 18.28 54.69 -31.88
C GLY A 90 17.55 54.22 -30.61
N ASN A 91 16.99 55.16 -29.85
CA ASN A 91 16.19 54.90 -28.65
C ASN A 91 14.99 54.02 -28.96
N MET A 92 14.27 54.27 -30.06
CA MET A 92 13.13 53.44 -30.46
C MET A 92 13.53 52.00 -30.82
N ARG A 93 14.73 51.79 -31.38
CA ARG A 93 15.28 50.44 -31.64
C ARG A 93 15.73 49.77 -30.33
N LEU A 94 16.30 50.52 -29.40
CA LEU A 94 16.67 50.03 -28.07
C LEU A 94 15.44 49.54 -27.29
N PHE A 95 14.37 50.33 -27.22
CA PHE A 95 13.11 49.92 -26.58
C PHE A 95 12.50 48.67 -27.23
N ARG A 96 12.63 48.55 -28.56
CA ARG A 96 12.19 47.35 -29.28
C ARG A 96 12.99 46.12 -28.87
N ALA A 97 14.32 46.24 -28.78
CA ALA A 97 15.21 45.17 -28.36
C ALA A 97 14.95 44.76 -26.90
N GLN A 98 14.76 45.73 -25.98
CA GLN A 98 14.39 45.48 -24.58
C GLN A 98 13.10 44.67 -24.45
N ARG A 99 12.03 45.08 -25.14
CA ARG A 99 10.77 44.34 -25.12
C ARG A 99 10.92 42.94 -25.71
N ASN A 100 11.65 42.81 -26.81
CA ASN A 100 11.91 41.52 -27.44
C ASN A 100 12.71 40.57 -26.54
N PHE A 101 13.68 41.10 -25.77
CA PHE A 101 14.41 40.37 -24.74
C PHE A 101 13.48 39.85 -23.64
N TYR A 102 12.57 40.68 -23.13
CA TYR A 102 11.59 40.22 -22.14
C TYR A 102 10.68 39.13 -22.71
N ILE A 103 10.18 39.30 -23.95
CA ILE A 103 9.30 38.32 -24.58
C ILE A 103 10.01 36.95 -24.72
N SER A 104 11.23 36.91 -25.25
CA SER A 104 11.96 35.65 -25.42
C SER A 104 12.41 35.05 -24.08
N GLY A 105 12.81 35.89 -23.12
CA GLY A 105 13.21 35.46 -21.78
C GLY A 105 12.06 34.85 -20.99
N PHE A 106 10.90 35.51 -20.99
CA PHE A 106 9.70 34.96 -20.34
C PHE A 106 9.22 33.69 -21.04
N ALA A 107 9.29 33.62 -22.38
CA ALA A 107 8.88 32.42 -23.10
C ALA A 107 9.76 31.23 -22.74
N LEU A 108 11.09 31.42 -22.71
CA LEU A 108 12.03 30.39 -22.29
C LEU A 108 11.77 29.91 -20.87
N PHE A 109 11.49 30.84 -19.94
CA PHE A 109 11.16 30.52 -18.57
C PHE A 109 9.85 29.72 -18.46
N LEU A 110 8.77 30.20 -19.07
CA LEU A 110 7.47 29.54 -19.02
C LEU A 110 7.50 28.17 -19.70
N LEU A 111 8.27 27.99 -20.76
CA LEU A 111 8.47 26.70 -21.40
C LEU A 111 8.97 25.64 -20.41
N ILE A 112 9.97 25.99 -19.60
CA ILE A 112 10.52 25.12 -18.55
C ILE A 112 9.48 24.86 -17.46
N VAL A 113 8.76 25.91 -17.03
CA VAL A 113 7.68 25.80 -16.03
C VAL A 113 6.59 24.85 -16.50
N ILE A 114 6.12 24.97 -17.75
CA ILE A 114 5.08 24.10 -18.33
C ILE A 114 5.57 22.65 -18.32
N ARG A 115 6.80 22.38 -18.77
CA ARG A 115 7.36 21.03 -18.74
C ARG A 115 7.37 20.46 -17.32
N ARG A 116 7.79 21.26 -16.34
CA ARG A 116 7.80 20.87 -14.93
C ARG A 116 6.39 20.59 -14.39
N LEU A 117 5.42 21.45 -14.70
CA LEU A 117 4.02 21.28 -14.28
C LEU A 117 3.39 20.01 -14.86
N VAL A 118 3.54 19.77 -16.16
CA VAL A 118 3.00 18.56 -16.82
C VAL A 118 3.59 17.29 -16.21
N GLN A 119 4.91 17.26 -15.97
CA GLN A 119 5.56 16.13 -15.31
C GLN A 119 5.02 15.90 -13.89
N MET A 120 4.90 16.97 -13.09
CA MET A 120 4.42 16.89 -11.72
C MET A 120 2.96 16.45 -11.64
N ILE A 121 2.09 16.97 -12.50
CA ILE A 121 0.67 16.55 -12.59
C ILE A 121 0.59 15.07 -12.97
N SER A 122 1.43 14.63 -13.90
CA SER A 122 1.44 13.23 -14.34
C SER A 122 1.90 12.27 -13.23
N GLN A 123 2.89 12.69 -12.45
CA GLN A 123 3.35 11.95 -11.26
C GLN A 123 2.28 11.91 -10.18
N LEU A 124 1.66 13.05 -9.85
CA LEU A 124 0.57 13.13 -8.87
C LEU A 124 -0.59 12.22 -9.24
N ALA A 125 -1.01 12.21 -10.51
CA ALA A 125 -2.09 11.36 -10.96
C ALA A 125 -1.76 9.86 -10.85
N THR A 126 -0.51 9.49 -11.14
CA THR A 126 -0.03 8.10 -10.99
C THR A 126 0.03 7.70 -9.52
N LEU A 127 0.52 8.58 -8.65
CA LEU A 127 0.57 8.36 -7.21
C LEU A 127 -0.83 8.23 -6.60
N LEU A 128 -1.79 9.06 -7.02
CA LEU A 128 -3.18 8.96 -6.58
C LEU A 128 -3.81 7.62 -7.01
N ALA A 129 -3.57 7.19 -8.25
CA ALA A 129 -4.07 5.90 -8.74
C ALA A 129 -3.44 4.71 -7.98
N GLN A 130 -2.14 4.79 -7.67
CA GLN A 130 -1.44 3.79 -6.85
C GLN A 130 -1.95 3.77 -5.41
N ALA A 131 -2.17 4.94 -4.80
CA ALA A 131 -2.70 5.05 -3.45
C ALA A 131 -4.12 4.46 -3.36
N GLU A 132 -4.98 4.73 -4.34
CA GLU A 132 -6.33 4.16 -4.41
C GLU A 132 -6.28 2.63 -4.60
N ALA A 133 -5.40 2.12 -5.47
CA ALA A 133 -5.20 0.68 -5.65
C ALA A 133 -4.69 0.00 -4.38
N ASN A 134 -3.70 0.59 -3.71
CA ASN A 134 -3.15 0.09 -2.44
C ASN A 134 -4.21 0.08 -1.34
N PHE A 135 -5.03 1.13 -1.24
CA PHE A 135 -6.11 1.19 -0.27
C PHE A 135 -7.15 0.09 -0.51
N ARG A 136 -7.56 -0.13 -1.77
CA ARG A 136 -8.48 -1.22 -2.14
C ARG A 136 -7.89 -2.60 -1.86
N GLN A 137 -6.59 -2.79 -2.11
CA GLN A 137 -5.90 -4.04 -1.79
C GLN A 137 -5.84 -4.29 -0.28
N ALA A 138 -5.49 -3.28 0.52
CA ALA A 138 -5.49 -3.38 1.98
C ALA A 138 -6.88 -3.68 2.54
N GLN A 139 -7.92 -3.04 2.00
CA GLN A 139 -9.31 -3.32 2.39
C GLN A 139 -9.72 -4.75 2.02
N SER A 140 -9.39 -5.19 0.81
CA SER A 140 -9.70 -6.56 0.34
C SER A 140 -8.98 -7.62 1.19
N ALA A 141 -7.71 -7.38 1.53
CA ALA A 141 -6.93 -8.25 2.42
C ALA A 141 -7.52 -8.28 3.85
N SER A 142 -7.95 -7.14 4.39
CA SER A 142 -8.61 -7.06 5.70
C SER A 142 -9.95 -7.78 5.72
N VAL A 143 -10.76 -7.62 4.67
CA VAL A 143 -12.02 -8.35 4.51
C VAL A 143 -11.76 -9.85 4.39
N ALA A 144 -10.80 -10.27 3.56
CA ALA A 144 -10.42 -11.68 3.42
C ALA A 144 -9.92 -12.28 4.74
N ALA A 145 -9.08 -11.57 5.49
CA ALA A 145 -8.64 -11.97 6.81
C ALA A 145 -9.81 -12.11 7.79
N LYS A 146 -10.75 -11.15 7.79
CA LYS A 146 -11.96 -11.23 8.62
C LYS A 146 -12.84 -12.42 8.24
N THR A 147 -13.02 -12.72 6.96
CA THR A 147 -13.79 -13.89 6.52
C THR A 147 -13.12 -15.20 6.90
N LEU A 148 -11.79 -15.28 6.82
CA LEU A 148 -11.04 -16.46 7.27
C LEU A 148 -11.16 -16.67 8.79
N LEU A 149 -11.04 -15.60 9.57
CA LEU A 149 -11.25 -15.65 11.03
C LEU A 149 -12.69 -16.05 11.39
N GLN A 150 -13.68 -15.57 10.63
CA GLN A 150 -15.08 -15.96 10.82
C GLN A 150 -15.37 -17.40 10.38
N GLN A 151 -14.72 -17.89 9.32
CA GLN A 151 -14.80 -19.29 8.92
C GLN A 151 -14.17 -20.21 9.97
N GLN A 152 -12.99 -19.87 10.50
CA GLN A 152 -12.40 -20.59 11.63
C GLN A 152 -13.32 -20.57 12.86
N GLY A 153 -14.00 -19.46 13.14
CA GLY A 153 -14.99 -19.37 14.22
C GLY A 153 -16.29 -20.16 13.95
N ASN A 154 -16.55 -20.63 12.73
CA ASN A 154 -17.71 -21.47 12.39
C ASN A 154 -17.38 -22.97 12.43
N ASP A 155 -16.10 -23.36 12.33
CA ASP A 155 -15.64 -24.72 12.64
C ASP A 155 -15.80 -25.06 14.14
N ASP A 156 -15.99 -24.07 15.02
CA ASP A 156 -16.35 -24.25 16.43
C ASP A 156 -17.71 -24.93 16.65
N VAL A 157 -18.60 -24.99 15.64
CA VAL A 157 -19.87 -25.72 15.74
C VAL A 157 -19.64 -27.24 15.72
N LYS A 158 -18.60 -27.72 15.03
CA LYS A 158 -18.14 -29.12 15.14
C LYS A 158 -17.46 -29.37 16.49
N SER A 159 -16.59 -28.45 16.92
CA SER A 159 -15.92 -28.53 18.23
C SER A 159 -16.88 -28.55 19.41
N LYS A 160 -18.02 -27.84 19.34
CA LYS A 160 -19.04 -27.86 20.41
C LYS A 160 -19.76 -29.21 20.56
N LYS A 161 -20.08 -29.89 19.46
CA LYS A 161 -20.68 -31.23 19.51
C LYS A 161 -19.68 -32.26 20.04
N GLU A 162 -18.44 -32.20 19.56
CA GLU A 162 -17.37 -33.06 20.06
C GLU A 162 -17.09 -32.82 21.55
N LEU A 163 -17.17 -31.57 22.03
CA LEU A 163 -17.06 -31.22 23.46
C LEU A 163 -18.22 -31.76 24.30
N GLU A 164 -19.46 -31.70 23.81
CA GLU A 164 -20.62 -32.28 24.52
C GLU A 164 -20.53 -33.80 24.57
N ASP A 165 -20.15 -34.45 23.47
CA ASP A 165 -19.94 -35.89 23.40
C ASP A 165 -18.82 -36.34 24.35
N LEU A 166 -17.66 -35.64 24.35
CA LEU A 166 -16.57 -35.93 25.28
C LEU A 166 -16.98 -35.75 26.74
N LYS A 167 -17.75 -34.71 27.05
CA LYS A 167 -18.25 -34.46 28.42
C LYS A 167 -19.22 -35.55 28.86
N SER A 168 -20.06 -36.05 27.95
CA SER A 168 -20.96 -37.18 28.22
C SER A 168 -20.16 -38.47 28.49
N GLN A 169 -19.10 -38.73 27.71
CA GLN A 169 -18.23 -39.89 27.88
C GLN A 169 -17.46 -39.86 29.20
N ILE A 170 -16.95 -38.68 29.59
CA ILE A 170 -16.29 -38.49 30.89
C ILE A 170 -17.26 -38.79 32.03
N SER A 171 -18.50 -38.30 31.97
CA SER A 171 -19.53 -38.58 32.98
C SER A 171 -19.86 -40.07 33.08
N THR A 172 -19.97 -40.77 31.95
CA THR A 172 -20.21 -42.22 31.94
C THR A 172 -19.03 -43.00 32.51
N LEU A 173 -17.80 -42.64 32.14
CA LEU A 173 -16.57 -43.28 32.63
C LEU A 173 -16.37 -43.04 34.14
N GLU A 174 -16.67 -41.85 34.65
CA GLU A 174 -16.63 -41.58 36.09
C GLU A 174 -17.63 -42.45 36.86
N ARG A 175 -18.84 -42.64 36.31
CA ARG A 175 -19.86 -43.51 36.91
C ARG A 175 -19.44 -44.97 36.92
N GLU A 176 -18.86 -45.44 35.81
CA GLU A 176 -18.32 -46.80 35.70
C GLU A 176 -17.15 -47.03 36.65
N LEU A 177 -16.22 -46.08 36.74
CA LEU A 177 -15.07 -46.16 37.65
C LEU A 177 -15.50 -46.16 39.12
N SER A 178 -16.53 -45.37 39.46
CA SER A 178 -17.13 -45.40 40.81
C SER A 178 -17.76 -46.75 41.13
N LYS A 179 -18.47 -47.35 40.16
CA LYS A 179 -19.06 -48.68 40.32
C LYS A 179 -17.99 -49.75 40.47
N GLU A 180 -16.99 -49.75 39.61
CA GLU A 180 -15.86 -50.70 39.63
C GLU A 180 -15.08 -50.63 40.96
N ARG A 181 -14.90 -49.42 41.52
CA ARG A 181 -14.30 -49.26 42.85
C ARG A 181 -15.13 -49.91 43.95
N LYS A 182 -16.45 -49.73 43.93
CA LYS A 182 -17.35 -50.36 44.91
C LYS A 182 -17.35 -51.87 44.77
N ASP A 183 -17.40 -52.38 43.54
CA ASP A 183 -17.37 -53.82 43.26
C ASP A 183 -16.04 -54.43 43.72
N LYS A 184 -14.91 -53.75 43.47
CA LYS A 184 -13.59 -54.16 43.96
C LYS A 184 -13.52 -54.20 45.49
N GLU A 185 -14.08 -53.21 46.18
CA GLU A 185 -14.12 -53.16 47.64
C GLU A 185 -15.00 -54.29 48.21
N ALA A 186 -16.14 -54.55 47.59
CA ALA A 186 -17.02 -55.66 47.95
C ALA A 186 -16.32 -57.02 47.76
N VAL A 187 -15.66 -57.25 46.62
CA VAL A 187 -14.88 -58.47 46.36
C VAL A 187 -13.75 -58.63 47.37
N LYS A 188 -13.06 -57.53 47.71
CA LYS A 188 -12.00 -57.57 48.73
C LYS A 188 -12.56 -57.97 50.10
N SER A 189 -13.68 -57.40 50.53
CA SER A 189 -14.33 -57.74 51.79
C SER A 189 -14.84 -59.20 51.82
N GLN A 190 -15.38 -59.68 50.69
CA GLN A 190 -15.77 -61.09 50.54
C GLN A 190 -14.56 -62.02 50.63
N ALA A 191 -13.44 -61.69 49.98
CA ALA A 191 -12.21 -62.47 50.05
C ALA A 191 -11.61 -62.49 51.47
N GLU A 192 -11.61 -61.37 52.18
CA GLU A 192 -11.19 -61.31 53.60
C GLU A 192 -12.08 -62.15 54.50
N SER A 193 -13.39 -62.15 54.27
CA SER A 193 -14.35 -62.98 55.02
C SER A 193 -14.16 -64.47 54.72
N LEU A 194 -13.94 -64.83 53.45
CA LEU A 194 -13.66 -66.19 53.04
C LEU A 194 -12.35 -66.73 53.64
N ASN A 195 -11.29 -65.90 53.67
CA ASN A 195 -10.03 -66.28 54.33
C ASN A 195 -10.23 -66.58 55.82
N LYS A 196 -11.03 -65.79 56.54
CA LYS A 196 -11.33 -66.05 57.96
C LYS A 196 -12.09 -67.36 58.16
N GLU A 197 -13.07 -67.65 57.31
CA GLU A 197 -13.79 -68.94 57.37
C GLU A 197 -12.87 -70.12 57.00
N TYR A 198 -11.96 -69.92 56.04
CA TYR A 198 -10.96 -70.93 55.68
C TYR A 198 -9.99 -71.22 56.85
N ASP A 199 -9.47 -70.18 57.51
CA ASP A 199 -8.61 -70.31 58.70
C ASP A 199 -9.34 -71.04 59.83
N ARG A 200 -10.60 -70.67 60.08
CA ARG A 200 -11.46 -71.33 61.08
C ARG A 200 -11.68 -72.81 60.75
N LEU A 201 -12.02 -73.13 59.50
CA LEU A 201 -12.22 -74.51 59.07
C LEU A 201 -10.91 -75.32 59.17
N ALA A 202 -9.77 -74.72 58.83
CA ALA A 202 -8.45 -75.35 58.97
C ALA A 202 -8.11 -75.63 60.45
N GLU A 203 -8.43 -74.71 61.37
CA GLU A 203 -8.32 -74.94 62.81
C GLU A 203 -9.24 -76.08 63.29
N GLU A 204 -10.50 -76.09 62.87
CA GLU A 204 -11.46 -77.15 63.21
C GLU A 204 -10.98 -78.51 62.68
N HIS A 205 -10.49 -78.57 61.44
CA HIS A 205 -9.86 -79.75 60.86
C HIS A 205 -8.64 -80.21 61.66
N SER A 206 -7.76 -79.29 62.05
CA SER A 206 -6.58 -79.59 62.89
C SER A 206 -6.99 -80.15 64.26
N LYS A 207 -8.02 -79.58 64.89
CA LYS A 207 -8.59 -80.06 66.16
C LYS A 207 -9.19 -81.46 66.01
N LEU A 208 -9.95 -81.71 64.94
CA LEU A 208 -10.54 -83.03 64.66
C LEU A 208 -9.46 -84.08 64.34
N GLN A 209 -8.44 -83.74 63.53
CA GLN A 209 -7.35 -84.64 63.19
C GLN A 209 -6.51 -85.03 64.42
N LYS A 210 -6.26 -84.08 65.34
CA LYS A 210 -5.66 -84.39 66.65
C LYS A 210 -6.53 -85.34 67.47
N LYS A 211 -7.85 -85.11 67.53
CA LYS A 211 -8.78 -86.02 68.23
C LYS A 211 -8.79 -87.43 67.63
N ILE A 212 -8.75 -87.57 66.30
CA ILE A 212 -8.68 -88.87 65.63
C ILE A 212 -7.33 -89.54 65.90
N THR A 213 -6.22 -88.80 65.89
CA THR A 213 -4.87 -89.35 66.16
C THR A 213 -4.74 -89.82 67.60
N VAL A 214 -5.32 -89.09 68.56
CA VAL A 214 -5.36 -89.48 69.98
C VAL A 214 -6.33 -90.65 70.21
N GLY A 215 -7.47 -90.68 69.52
CA GLY A 215 -8.45 -91.79 69.61
C GLY A 215 -8.05 -93.06 68.86
N GLY A 216 -7.16 -92.96 67.87
CA GLY A 216 -6.60 -94.11 67.13
C GLY A 216 -5.42 -94.78 67.84
N GLY A 217 -4.86 -94.15 68.88
CA GLY A 217 -3.79 -94.70 69.71
C GLY A 217 -4.25 -95.73 70.76
N ASP A 218 -5.55 -95.95 70.90
CA ASP A 218 -6.14 -96.79 71.97
C ASP A 218 -6.66 -98.16 71.46
N LYS A 219 -6.07 -98.65 70.36
CA LYS A 219 -6.19 -100.06 69.92
C LYS A 219 -4.85 -100.61 69.44
N LYS A 220 -3.95 -100.90 70.38
CA LYS A 220 -3.05 -102.06 70.33
C LYS A 220 -2.38 -102.29 71.68
#